data_AF-A0A5A7W0E8-F1
#
_entry.id   AF-A0A5A7W0E8-F1
#
_cell.length_a   1.000
_cell.length_b   1.000
_cell.length_c   1.000
_cell.angle_alpha   90.00
_cell.angle_beta   90.00
_cell.angle_gamma   90.00
#
_symmetry.space_group_name_H-M   'P 1'
#
loop_
_entity.id
_entity.type
_entity.pdbx_description
1 polymer ?
#
loop_
_entity_poly.entity_id
_entity_poly.type
_entity_poly.pdbx_seq_one_letter_code
_entity_poly.pdbx_strand_id
1 'polypeptide(L)' 'MDTGSHDGSAAAHAKSSAGRNVVVNGDRMDSKELFADQRELLITHGDETYRLRLTFQNKLILTK' A
#
# COMPACT_ATOMS: atom_id res chain seq x y z
N MET A 1 23.62 -10.20 -31.40
CA MET A 1 23.59 -10.21 -29.93
C MET A 1 23.00 -8.87 -29.53
N ASP A 2 21.71 -8.84 -29.21
CA ASP A 2 21.01 -7.64 -28.74
C ASP A 2 20.63 -7.90 -27.28
N THR A 3 21.33 -7.24 -26.37
CA THR A 3 21.10 -7.36 -24.92
C THR A 3 20.03 -6.36 -24.51
N GLY A 4 18.79 -6.84 -24.44
CA GLY A 4 17.67 -6.13 -23.83
C GLY A 4 17.94 -5.88 -22.34
N SER A 5 18.44 -4.68 -22.03
CA SER A 5 18.59 -4.17 -20.66
C SER A 5 17.27 -3.55 -20.21
N HIS A 6 16.46 -4.33 -19.50
CA HIS A 6 15.35 -3.83 -18.69
C HIS A 6 15.72 -3.96 -17.21
N ASP A 7 16.74 -3.22 -16.79
CA ASP A 7 17.03 -3.02 -15.37
C ASP A 7 16.76 -1.54 -15.07
N GLY A 8 15.77 -1.23 -14.23
CA GLY A 8 15.56 0.17 -13.86
C GLY A 8 14.24 0.62 -13.25
N SER A 9 13.30 -0.25 -12.86
CA SER A 9 12.06 0.23 -12.21
C SER A 9 11.61 -0.58 -10.98
N ALA A 10 12.56 -1.10 -10.19
CA ALA A 10 12.26 -1.71 -8.90
C ALA A 10 12.79 -0.91 -7.69
N ALA A 11 13.70 0.06 -7.91
CA ALA A 11 14.41 0.74 -6.82
C ALA A 11 13.73 2.02 -6.28
N ALA A 12 12.65 2.50 -6.90
CA ALA A 12 12.06 3.81 -6.56
C ALA A 12 11.08 3.80 -5.37
N HIS A 13 10.67 2.63 -4.85
CA HIS A 13 9.66 2.57 -3.78
C HIS A 13 10.23 2.65 -2.35
N ALA A 14 11.55 2.72 -2.20
CA ALA A 14 12.20 2.80 -0.89
C ALA A 14 12.40 4.25 -0.44
N LYS A 15 11.36 5.11 -0.45
CA LYS A 15 11.47 6.42 0.24
C LYS A 15 10.13 7.13 0.47
N SER A 16 9.43 6.74 1.52
CA SER A 16 8.63 7.68 2.30
C SER A 16 8.22 7.05 3.62
N SER A 17 9.17 7.02 4.56
CA SER A 17 8.91 6.77 5.99
C SER A 17 8.20 7.94 6.68
N ALA A 18 7.66 8.88 5.90
CA ALA A 18 6.88 9.99 6.42
C ALA A 18 5.48 9.47 6.79
N GLY A 19 5.07 9.71 8.03
CA GLY A 19 3.71 9.45 8.47
C GLY A 19 2.72 10.20 7.58
N ARG A 20 1.69 9.50 7.10
CA ARG A 20 0.59 10.10 6.36
C ARG A 20 -0.58 10.38 7.29
N ASN A 21 -1.30 11.46 7.05
CA ASN A 21 -2.56 11.72 7.71
C ASN A 21 -3.73 11.25 6.81
N VAL A 22 -4.69 10.54 7.37
CA VAL A 22 -5.90 10.10 6.67
C VAL A 22 -7.10 10.63 7.44
N VAL A 23 -8.01 11.31 6.74
CA VAL A 23 -9.19 11.90 7.37
C VAL A 23 -10.26 10.84 7.53
N VAL A 24 -10.83 10.77 8.73
CA VAL A 24 -11.95 9.89 9.05
C VAL A 24 -13.21 10.73 9.18
N ASN A 25 -14.16 10.53 8.29
CA ASN A 25 -15.45 11.21 8.30
C ASN A 25 -16.50 10.31 8.96
N GLY A 26 -16.64 10.42 10.28
CA GLY A 26 -17.50 9.53 11.07
C GLY A 26 -16.92 8.11 11.12
N ASP A 27 -17.57 7.17 10.45
CA ASP A 27 -17.14 5.77 10.30
C ASP A 27 -16.47 5.48 8.94
N ARG A 28 -16.28 6.49 8.09
CA ARG A 28 -15.85 6.33 6.69
C ARG A 28 -14.50 6.94 6.42
N MET A 29 -13.70 6.25 5.61
CA MET A 29 -12.43 6.72 5.05
C MET A 29 -12.38 6.37 3.57
N ASP A 30 -11.67 7.16 2.76
CA ASP A 30 -11.44 6.84 1.35
C ASP A 30 -10.24 5.90 1.20
N SER A 31 -10.42 4.79 0.49
CA SER A 31 -9.34 3.82 0.29
C SER A 31 -8.21 4.37 -0.56
N LYS A 32 -8.47 5.28 -1.51
CA LYS A 32 -7.40 5.93 -2.29
C LYS A 32 -6.53 6.80 -1.40
N GLU A 33 -7.09 7.50 -0.41
CA GLU A 33 -6.31 8.26 0.57
C GLU A 33 -5.51 7.34 1.50
N LEU A 34 -6.13 6.21 1.90
CA LEU A 34 -5.47 5.22 2.74
C LEU A 34 -4.25 4.60 2.04
N PHE A 35 -4.38 4.26 0.76
CA PHE A 35 -3.36 3.60 -0.04
C PHE A 35 -2.36 4.58 -0.66
N ALA A 36 -2.78 5.80 -1.01
CA ALA A 36 -1.99 6.78 -1.76
C ALA A 36 -1.32 6.12 -2.98
N ASP A 37 0.00 6.17 -3.06
CA ASP A 37 0.77 5.51 -4.13
C ASP A 37 1.05 4.01 -3.87
N GLN A 38 0.70 3.52 -2.67
CA GLN A 38 0.91 2.13 -2.28
C GLN A 38 -0.33 1.29 -2.54
N ARG A 39 -0.17 -0.04 -2.59
CA ARG A 39 -1.29 -0.99 -2.74
C ARG A 39 -1.47 -1.93 -1.55
N GLU A 40 -0.63 -1.76 -0.54
CA GLU A 40 -0.55 -2.57 0.67
C GLU A 40 -0.33 -1.67 1.88
N LEU A 41 -0.97 -1.99 3.00
CA LEU A 41 -0.76 -1.36 4.29
C LEU A 41 -0.69 -2.43 5.38
N LEU A 42 0.23 -2.27 6.32
CA LEU A 42 0.28 -3.09 7.54
C LEU A 42 -0.49 -2.39 8.66
N ILE A 43 -1.34 -3.14 9.34
CA ILE A 43 -2.17 -2.69 10.45
C ILE A 43 -1.77 -3.50 11.67
N THR A 44 -1.15 -2.85 12.65
CA THR A 44 -0.89 -3.46 13.95
C THR A 44 -2.17 -3.45 14.78
N HIS A 45 -2.61 -4.62 15.22
CA HIS A 45 -3.79 -4.80 16.05
C HIS A 45 -3.45 -5.74 17.21
N GLY A 46 -3.29 -5.17 18.41
CA GLY A 46 -2.71 -5.89 19.54
C GLY A 46 -1.28 -6.32 19.23
N ASP A 47 -0.97 -7.59 19.46
CA ASP A 47 0.31 -8.21 19.14
C ASP A 47 0.39 -8.77 17.70
N GLU A 48 -0.68 -8.60 16.92
CA GLU A 48 -0.78 -9.13 15.57
C GLU A 48 -0.60 -8.03 14.52
N THR A 49 -0.03 -8.42 13.38
CA THR A 49 0.05 -7.55 12.20
C THR A 49 -0.88 -8.10 11.15
N TYR A 50 -1.81 -7.27 10.71
CA TYR A 50 -2.69 -7.53 9.58
C TYR A 50 -2.18 -6.79 8.36
N ARG A 51 -2.56 -7.27 7.18
CA ARG A 51 -2.21 -6.70 5.91
C ARG A 51 -3.48 -6.37 5.13
N LEU A 52 -3.70 -5.10 4.89
CA LEU A 52 -4.76 -4.62 4.02
C LEU A 52 -4.17 -4.37 2.63
N ARG A 53 -4.74 -4.98 1.59
CA ARG A 53 -4.26 -4.87 0.21
C ARG A 53 -5.38 -4.58 -0.78
N LEU A 54 -5.06 -3.82 -1.83
CA LEU A 54 -5.88 -3.72 -3.03
C LEU A 54 -5.59 -4.90 -3.98
N THR A 55 -6.63 -5.62 -4.38
CA THR A 55 -6.56 -6.66 -5.40
C THR A 55 -6.59 -6.05 -6.80
N PHE A 56 -6.24 -6.85 -7.82
CA PHE A 56 -6.35 -6.44 -9.22
C PHE A 56 -7.79 -6.13 -9.66
N GLN A 57 -8.79 -6.67 -8.96
CA GLN A 57 -10.21 -6.38 -9.18
C GLN A 57 -10.68 -5.13 -8.41
N ASN A 58 -9.75 -4.31 -7.91
CA ASN A 58 -10.02 -3.14 -7.07
C ASN A 58 -10.80 -3.44 -5.76
N LYS A 59 -10.83 -4.71 -5.32
CA LYS A 59 -11.37 -5.10 -4.02
C LYS A 59 -10.32 -5.01 -2.94
N LEU A 60 -10.72 -4.63 -1.73
CA LEU A 60 -9.88 -4.67 -0.53
C LEU A 60 -9.90 -6.06 0.08
N ILE A 61 -8.73 -6.57 0.44
CA ILE A 61 -8.58 -7.79 1.22
C ILE A 61 -7.78 -7.48 2.48
N LEU A 62 -8.27 -7.95 3.62
CA LEU A 62 -7.54 -7.96 4.88
C LEU A 62 -7.08 -9.38 5.16
N THR A 63 -5.78 -9.59 5.31
CA THR A 63 -5.22 -10.85 5.79
C THR A 63 -4.52 -10.62 7.12
N LYS A 64 -4.35 -11.70 7.87
CA LYS A 64 -3.33 -11.76 8.91
C LYS A 64 -1.94 -11.91 8.29
#